data_AF-A0A183DKT9-F1
#
_entry.id   AF-A0A183DKT9-F1
#
_cell.length_a   1.000
_cell.length_b   1.000
_cell.length_c   1.000
_cell.angle_alpha   90.00
_cell.angle_beta   90.00
_cell.angle_gamma   90.00
#
_symmetry.space_group_name_H-M   'P 1'
#
loop_
_entity.id
_entity.type
_entity.pdbx_description
1 polymer ?
#
loop_
_entity_poly.entity_id
_entity_poly.type
_entity_poly.pdbx_seq_one_letter_code
_entity_poly.pdbx_strand_id
1 'polypeptide(L)'
;MKMINDWLTERLQQSLSSYQLTCLSFMVKKIYSDSELQGIDDERLNSKIYQSITRRLQIEEANSALNESTSGHATSSISNHALIDNATQAVTNVGSLVEGAGAKMLSLFR
;
A
#
# COMPACT_ATOMS: atom_id res chain seq x y z
N MET A 1 20.15 15.07 10.60
CA MET A 1 19.17 14.27 11.38
C MET A 1 18.91 14.76 12.80
N LYS A 2 19.93 15.09 13.61
CA LYS A 2 19.75 15.52 15.02
C LYS A 2 18.68 16.60 15.21
N MET A 3 18.71 17.68 14.43
CA MET A 3 17.75 18.79 14.53
C MET A 3 16.30 18.34 14.32
N ILE A 4 16.04 17.40 13.41
CA ILE A 4 14.70 16.83 13.18
C ILE A 4 14.25 16.03 14.41
N ASN A 5 15.14 15.22 14.98
CA ASN A 5 14.85 14.47 16.19
C ASN A 5 14.54 15.37 17.38
N ASP A 6 15.33 16.43 17.57
CA ASP A 6 15.13 17.38 18.67
C ASP A 6 13.77 18.08 18.52
N TRP A 7 13.45 18.58 17.33
CA TRP A 7 12.15 19.21 17.04
C TRP A 7 10.95 18.26 17.25
N LEU A 8 11.07 17.00 16.85
CA LEU A 8 10.04 15.99 17.09
C LEU A 8 9.91 15.63 18.57
N THR A 9 11.01 15.65 19.32
CA THR A 9 11.03 15.33 20.76
C THR A 9 10.36 16.44 21.58
N GLU A 10 10.63 17.71 21.26
CA GLU A 10 9.98 18.87 21.88
C GLU A 10 8.45 18.86 21.70
N ARG A 11 7.96 18.16 20.67
CA ARG A 11 6.55 18.09 20.28
C ARG A 11 5.96 16.69 20.38
N LEU A 12 6.52 15.82 21.24
CA LEU A 12 6.10 14.41 21.33
C LEU A 12 4.60 14.24 21.60
N GLN A 13 4.01 15.15 22.38
CA GLN A 13 2.59 15.11 22.77
C GLN A 13 1.66 15.82 21.76
N GLN A 14 2.22 16.44 20.72
CA GLN A 14 1.46 17.15 19.70
C GLN A 14 1.37 16.28 18.44
N SER A 15 0.20 16.23 17.81
CA SER A 15 0.05 15.63 16.49
C SER A 15 0.71 16.50 15.43
N LEU A 16 1.23 15.86 14.38
CA LEU A 16 1.73 16.55 13.21
C LEU A 16 0.57 16.84 12.26
N SER A 17 0.58 18.01 11.62
CA SER A 17 -0.34 18.23 10.50
C SER A 17 0.07 17.35 9.31
N SER A 18 -0.89 16.99 8.46
CA SER A 18 -0.61 16.17 7.26
C SER A 18 0.48 16.78 6.36
N TYR A 19 0.52 18.12 6.28
CA TYR A 19 1.56 18.84 5.55
C TYR A 19 2.94 18.68 6.22
N GLN A 20 3.03 18.87 7.55
CA GLN A 20 4.28 18.69 8.29
C GLN A 20 4.81 17.27 8.16
N LEU A 21 3.93 16.27 8.32
CA LEU A 21 4.28 14.86 8.15
C LEU A 21 4.83 14.59 6.75
N THR A 22 4.17 15.10 5.70
CA THR A 22 4.62 14.96 4.31
C THR A 22 6.00 15.57 4.10
N CYS A 23 6.22 16.81 4.56
CA CYS A 23 7.50 17.50 4.44
C CYS A 23 8.63 16.77 5.18
N LEU A 24 8.39 16.36 6.43
CA LEU A 24 9.38 15.66 7.24
C LEU A 24 9.75 14.31 6.65
N SER A 25 8.77 13.54 6.20
CA SER A 25 9.00 12.26 5.52
C SER A 25 9.84 12.42 4.26
N PHE A 26 9.58 13.47 3.47
CA PHE A 26 10.39 13.77 2.29
C PHE A 26 11.83 14.14 2.67
N MET A 27 12.02 15.05 3.63
CA MET A 27 13.34 15.47 4.09
C MET A 27 14.16 14.29 4.63
N VAL A 28 13.57 13.42 5.44
CA VAL A 28 14.25 12.25 6.02
C VAL A 28 14.71 11.28 4.93
N LYS A 29 13.85 10.99 3.95
CA LYS A 29 14.22 10.15 2.79
C LYS A 29 15.34 10.78 1.97
N LYS A 30 15.27 12.10 1.74
CA LYS A 30 16.28 12.82 0.98
C LYS A 30 17.64 12.83 1.68
N ILE A 31 17.68 13.14 2.98
CA ILE A 31 18.92 13.13 3.77
C ILE A 31 19.55 11.73 3.78
N TYR A 32 18.73 10.67 3.90
CA TYR A 32 19.23 9.30 3.86
C TYR A 32 19.86 8.99 2.49
N SER A 33 19.12 9.26 1.41
CA SER A 33 19.60 9.05 0.03
C SER A 33 20.86 9.85 -0.29
N ASP A 34 20.95 11.10 0.16
CA ASP A 34 22.15 11.93 -0.06
C ASP A 34 23.36 11.41 0.70
N SER A 35 23.15 10.84 1.90
CA SER A 35 24.20 10.23 2.70
C SER A 35 24.70 8.92 2.08
N GLU A 36 23.79 8.11 1.51
CA GLU A 36 24.12 6.88 0.78
C GLU A 36 24.95 7.20 -0.47
N LEU A 37 24.57 8.25 -1.21
CA LEU A 37 25.33 8.73 -2.37
C LEU A 37 26.74 9.24 -2.01
N GLN A 38 26.94 9.72 -0.79
CA GLN A 38 28.25 10.12 -0.26
C GLN A 38 29.10 8.92 0.21
N GLY A 39 28.55 7.70 0.18
CA GLY A 39 29.23 6.48 0.62
C GLY A 39 29.30 6.35 2.14
N ILE A 40 28.36 6.94 2.88
CA ILE A 40 28.25 6.72 4.33
C ILE A 40 27.69 5.31 4.55
N ASP A 41 28.35 4.53 5.41
CA ASP A 41 27.91 3.17 5.72
C ASP A 41 26.50 3.14 6.34
N ASP A 42 25.73 2.11 5.98
CA ASP A 42 24.37 1.88 6.48
C ASP A 42 24.30 1.79 8.01
N GLU A 43 25.32 1.29 8.71
CA GLU A 43 25.36 1.28 10.17
C GLU A 43 25.39 2.69 10.78
N ARG A 44 26.03 3.65 10.10
CA ARG A 44 26.09 5.05 10.54
C ARG A 44 24.82 5.80 10.18
N LEU A 45 24.22 5.46 9.04
CA LEU A 45 22.95 5.99 8.55
C LEU A 45 21.76 5.51 9.39
N ASN A 46 21.70 4.21 9.69
CA ASN A 46 20.69 3.56 10.51
C ASN A 46 20.94 3.74 12.02
N SER A 47 21.42 4.93 12.38
CA SER A 47 21.61 5.35 13.76
C SER A 47 20.29 5.28 14.56
N LYS A 48 20.40 5.17 15.89
CA LYS A 48 19.24 5.22 16.81
C LYS A 48 18.35 6.46 16.57
N ILE A 49 18.96 7.58 16.17
CA ILE A 49 18.25 8.84 15.85
C ILE A 49 17.37 8.66 14.60
N TYR A 50 17.90 8.05 13.54
CA TYR A 50 17.15 7.76 12.34
C TYR A 50 15.95 6.86 12.64
N GLN A 51 16.18 5.75 13.36
CA GLN A 51 15.13 4.81 13.73
C GLN A 51 14.03 5.46 14.59
N SER A 52 14.41 6.33 15.54
CA SER A 52 13.48 7.11 16.36
C SER A 52 12.58 8.00 15.52
N ILE A 53 13.19 8.77 14.60
CA ILE A 53 12.45 9.67 13.69
C ILE A 53 11.50 8.85 12.81
N THR A 54 12.00 7.82 12.13
CA THR A 54 11.20 7.00 11.21
C THR A 54 10.02 6.34 11.94
N ARG A 55 10.24 5.79 13.14
CA ARG A 55 9.16 5.25 13.98
C ARG A 55 8.09 6.30 14.29
N ARG A 56 8.49 7.52 14.68
CA ARG A 56 7.53 8.59 14.99
C ARG A 56 6.68 8.97 13.78
N LEU A 57 7.30 9.10 12.60
CA LEU A 57 6.60 9.43 11.36
C LEU A 57 5.62 8.33 10.94
N GLN A 58 5.99 7.04 11.06
CA GLN A 58 5.10 5.92 10.77
C GLN A 58 3.86 5.89 11.66
N ILE A 59 4.02 6.19 12.96
CA ILE A 59 2.89 6.28 13.90
C ILE A 59 1.96 7.43 13.53
N GLU A 60 2.51 8.60 13.17
CA GLU A 60 1.69 9.75 12.74
C GLU A 60 0.97 9.49 11.41
N GLU A 61 1.58 8.74 10.50
CA GLU A 61 0.94 8.32 9.25
C GLU A 61 -0.23 7.37 9.50
N ALA A 62 -0.05 6.38 10.38
CA ALA A 62 -1.13 5.48 10.80
C ALA A 62 -2.28 6.25 11.48
N ASN A 63 -1.96 7.19 12.39
CA ASN A 63 -2.96 8.03 13.04
C ASN A 63 -3.72 8.91 12.04
N SER A 64 -3.03 9.48 11.05
CA SER A 64 -3.64 10.30 10.00
C SER A 64 -4.63 9.49 9.15
N ALA A 65 -4.25 8.27 8.75
CA ALA A 65 -5.12 7.39 7.97
C ALA A 65 -6.39 6.98 8.74
N LEU A 66 -6.27 6.74 10.05
CA LEU A 66 -7.42 6.47 10.91
C LEU A 66 -8.36 7.68 10.99
N ASN A 67 -7.83 8.89 11.13
CA ASN A 67 -8.65 10.10 11.22
C ASN A 67 -9.38 10.43 9.91
N GLU A 68 -8.75 10.17 8.76
CA GLU A 68 -9.39 10.24 7.44
C GLU A 68 -10.55 9.25 7.32
N SER A 69 -10.35 8.00 7.77
CA SER A 69 -11.39 6.97 7.75
C SER A 69 -12.59 7.27 8.65
N THR A 70 -12.42 8.14 9.65
CA THR A 70 -13.49 8.53 10.59
C THR A 70 -14.25 9.77 10.13
N SER A 71 -13.62 10.63 9.31
CA SER A 71 -14.23 11.87 8.78
C SER A 71 -14.88 11.68 7.41
N GLY A 72 -14.58 10.57 6.72
CA GLY A 72 -15.33 10.10 5.57
C GLY A 72 -16.66 9.49 6.03
N HIS A 73 -17.77 10.09 5.61
CA HIS A 73 -19.10 9.51 5.74
C HIS A 73 -19.08 8.01 5.39
N ALA A 74 -19.81 7.23 6.19
CA ALA A 74 -20.28 5.91 5.81
C ALA A 74 -21.07 6.00 4.49
N THR A 75 -20.38 5.95 3.35
CA THR A 75 -20.95 5.69 2.04
C THR A 75 -20.30 4.42 1.53
N SER A 76 -20.95 3.31 1.82
CA SER A 76 -21.00 2.09 1.03
C SER A 76 -19.94 1.98 -0.08
N SER A 77 -18.84 1.28 0.21
CA SER A 77 -18.05 0.62 -0.84
C SER A 77 -17.67 -0.75 -0.30
N ILE A 78 -18.69 -1.60 -0.14
CA ILE A 78 -18.50 -3.03 -0.20
C ILE A 78 -17.93 -3.28 -1.59
N SER A 79 -16.62 -3.50 -1.66
CA SER A 79 -15.95 -3.99 -2.85
C SER A 79 -16.57 -5.34 -3.23
N ASN A 80 -17.52 -5.33 -4.15
CA ASN A 80 -18.13 -6.52 -4.75
C ASN A 80 -17.17 -7.32 -5.65
N HIS A 81 -15.85 -7.10 -5.54
CA HIS A 81 -14.86 -7.78 -6.38
C HIS A 81 -14.46 -9.18 -5.86
N ALA A 82 -14.97 -9.62 -4.70
CA ALA A 82 -14.60 -10.92 -4.13
C ALA A 82 -15.76 -11.93 -3.99
N LEU A 83 -16.99 -11.57 -4.38
CA LEU A 83 -18.17 -12.45 -4.21
C LEU A 83 -18.85 -12.84 -5.54
N ILE A 84 -18.43 -12.27 -6.68
CA ILE A 84 -18.95 -12.58 -8.03
C ILE A 84 -17.90 -13.36 -8.82
N ASP A 85 -17.47 -14.51 -8.32
CA ASP A 85 -16.75 -15.48 -9.19
C ASP A 85 -17.07 -16.94 -8.86
N ASN A 86 -17.98 -17.20 -7.91
CA ASN A 86 -18.36 -18.56 -7.52
C ASN A 86 -19.84 -18.90 -7.74
N ALA A 87 -20.64 -17.98 -8.31
CA ALA A 87 -22.09 -18.20 -8.48
C ALA A 87 -22.57 -18.35 -9.94
N THR A 88 -21.71 -18.09 -10.94
CA THR A 88 -22.14 -18.10 -12.36
C THR A 88 -21.84 -19.41 -13.10
N GLN A 89 -21.14 -20.38 -12.48
CA GLN A 89 -20.87 -21.69 -13.11
C GLN A 89 -21.86 -22.81 -12.74
N ALA A 90 -22.95 -22.49 -12.03
CA ALA A 90 -23.86 -23.52 -11.50
C ALA A 90 -25.23 -23.62 -12.21
N VAL A 91 -25.49 -22.89 -13.30
CA VAL A 91 -26.81 -22.92 -13.97
C VAL A 91 -26.75 -22.90 -15.50
N THR A 92 -26.04 -23.84 -16.11
CA THR A 92 -26.36 -24.28 -17.48
C THR A 92 -26.12 -25.77 -17.60
N ASN A 93 -26.95 -26.56 -16.93
CA ASN A 93 -26.92 -28.02 -17.07
C ASN A 93 -28.35 -28.56 -17.24
N VAL A 94 -29.06 -28.11 -18.27
CA VAL A 94 -30.24 -28.81 -18.84
C VAL A 94 -30.34 -28.48 -20.34
N GLY A 95 -30.21 -29.50 -21.19
CA GLY A 95 -30.42 -29.41 -22.64
C GLY A 95 -29.31 -30.11 -23.45
N SER A 96 -29.08 -31.40 -23.24
CA SER A 96 -29.64 -32.46 -24.10
C SER A 96 -29.12 -32.46 -25.55
N LEU A 97 -28.21 -33.40 -25.81
CA LEU A 97 -28.31 -34.38 -26.91
C LEU A 97 -28.16 -33.86 -28.36
N VAL A 98 -26.95 -33.91 -28.92
CA VAL A 98 -26.60 -34.79 -30.06
C VAL A 98 -25.16 -34.48 -30.53
N GLU A 99 -24.23 -35.32 -30.10
CA GLU A 99 -22.88 -35.40 -30.65
C GLU A 99 -22.91 -36.43 -31.77
N GLY A 100 -22.84 -36.01 -33.03
CA GLY A 100 -22.76 -36.98 -34.12
C GLY A 100 -23.16 -36.51 -35.52
N ALA A 101 -22.45 -35.52 -36.08
CA ALA A 101 -22.19 -35.40 -37.52
C ALA A 101 -21.47 -34.07 -37.80
N GLY A 102 -20.14 -34.07 -37.87
CA GLY A 102 -19.42 -32.88 -38.36
C GLY A 102 -17.91 -32.86 -38.13
N ALA A 103 -17.42 -33.59 -37.12
CA ALA A 103 -15.99 -33.64 -36.78
C ALA A 103 -15.15 -34.55 -37.70
N LYS A 104 -15.37 -34.48 -39.03
CA LYS A 104 -14.62 -35.25 -40.04
C LYS A 104 -13.95 -34.42 -41.13
N MET A 105 -13.92 -33.08 -41.02
CA MET A 105 -13.29 -32.23 -42.04
C MET A 105 -12.01 -31.54 -41.55
N LEU A 106 -11.23 -32.14 -40.66
CA LEU A 106 -9.89 -31.63 -40.29
C LEU A 106 -8.84 -32.75 -40.23
N SER A 107 -8.97 -33.74 -41.10
CA SER A 107 -7.93 -34.75 -41.37
C SER A 107 -7.65 -34.90 -42.87
N LEU A 108 -7.61 -33.77 -43.61
CA LEU A 108 -6.96 -33.75 -44.90
C LEU A 108 -5.45 -33.61 -44.69
N PHE A 109 -4.78 -34.71 -44.96
CA PHE A 109 -3.34 -34.84 -45.10
C PHE A 109 -2.68 -33.68 -45.88
N ARG A 110 -1.48 -33.34 -45.37
CA ARG A 110 -0.31 -32.67 -45.96
C ARG A 110 -0.23 -31.15 -45.91
#